data_AF-A0A2P7TVU0-F1
#
_entry.id   AF-A0A2P7TVU0-F1
#
_cell.length_a   1.000
_cell.length_b   1.000
_cell.length_c   1.000
_cell.angle_alpha   90.00
_cell.angle_beta   90.00
_cell.angle_gamma   90.00
#
_symmetry.space_group_name_H-M   'P 1'
#
loop_
_entity.id
_entity.type
_entity.pdbx_description
1 polymer ?
#
loop_
_entity_poly.entity_id
_entity_poly.type
_entity_poly.pdbx_seq_one_letter_code
_entity_poly.pdbx_strand_id
1 'polypeptide(L)'
;MAVLQHLHFNNPNPDALASVTWQSPSNIAIVKYWGKYGNQYPQNPSLSFTLSQAVTQTTVTCTPRNPQPHVPVSAAFSFHGQPNEKFAAKINRYLESVAASFPFLYTTHLQIDSANSFPHSSGIASSASGMSALALCLCSLKQHFEPNTQLQNHDTFLQTASYFARLGSGSACRSVYPQAAVWGLCDFLPGSSPDFAIPYQTHLHPVFHNYADTILLVSSAEKSVSSRAGHNLMNGNPFAPVRYEQANRHLQQLHGILQSGDLQAFIALTELEALSLHALMMTSSPSFLLMRPNTVAVIERIRRFRQETGCPVCFTLDAGPNVHVLYPQEVAQQAAAFIKEELLPLCENGRCIWDKAGNGPVKIG
;
A
#
# COMPACT_ATOMS: atom_id res chain seq x y z
N MET A 1 14.22 11.59 -12.45
CA MET A 1 14.24 10.78 -13.70
C MET A 1 15.44 9.83 -13.68
N ALA A 2 15.43 8.81 -12.81
CA ALA A 2 16.41 7.72 -12.82
C ALA A 2 16.04 6.61 -11.80
N VAL A 3 14.90 5.91 -11.97
CA VAL A 3 14.68 4.55 -11.41
C VAL A 3 13.69 3.78 -12.29
N LEU A 4 13.94 3.70 -13.60
CA LEU A 4 13.18 2.85 -14.53
C LEU A 4 14.12 2.02 -15.44
N GLN A 5 15.35 1.78 -14.99
CA GLN A 5 16.27 0.89 -15.71
C GLN A 5 16.13 -0.56 -15.22
N HIS A 6 15.43 -1.31 -16.06
CA HIS A 6 15.50 -2.76 -16.27
C HIS A 6 15.24 -3.64 -15.05
N LEU A 7 13.96 -3.78 -14.72
CA LEU A 7 13.50 -5.04 -14.15
C LEU A 7 13.62 -6.12 -15.24
N HIS A 8 14.71 -6.89 -15.22
CA HIS A 8 14.86 -8.06 -16.08
C HIS A 8 14.06 -9.22 -15.49
N PHE A 9 12.92 -9.52 -16.12
CA PHE A 9 12.17 -10.74 -15.85
C PHE A 9 12.60 -11.81 -16.84
N ASN A 10 12.73 -13.04 -16.37
CA ASN A 10 13.09 -14.19 -17.20
C ASN A 10 12.08 -14.37 -18.35
N ASN A 11 12.57 -14.74 -19.54
CA ASN A 11 11.71 -15.16 -20.64
C ASN A 11 10.82 -16.33 -20.21
N PRO A 12 9.56 -16.40 -20.69
CA PRO A 12 8.66 -17.49 -20.34
C PRO A 12 9.27 -18.84 -20.76
N ASN A 13 9.23 -19.81 -19.84
CA ASN A 13 9.65 -21.18 -20.10
C ASN A 13 8.73 -21.80 -21.18
N PRO A 14 9.25 -22.39 -22.27
CA PRO A 14 8.43 -23.05 -23.30
C PRO A 14 7.52 -24.17 -22.77
N ASP A 15 7.83 -24.75 -21.60
CA ASP A 15 7.01 -25.77 -20.94
C ASP A 15 5.97 -25.19 -19.94
N ALA A 16 5.81 -23.87 -19.87
CA ALA A 16 4.87 -23.22 -18.97
C ALA A 16 3.41 -23.37 -19.46
N LEU A 17 2.50 -23.72 -18.55
CA LEU A 17 1.05 -23.74 -18.83
C LEU A 17 0.49 -22.32 -18.96
N ALA A 18 0.97 -21.42 -18.11
CA ALA A 18 0.56 -20.02 -18.09
C ALA A 18 1.64 -19.18 -17.41
N SER A 19 1.77 -17.93 -17.85
CA SER A 19 2.54 -16.90 -17.17
C SER A 19 1.72 -15.62 -17.16
N VAL A 20 1.66 -14.95 -16.02
CA VAL A 20 0.95 -13.66 -15.86
C VAL A 20 1.83 -12.69 -15.10
N THR A 21 1.87 -11.45 -15.57
CA THR A 21 2.59 -10.36 -14.93
C THR A 21 1.68 -9.18 -14.66
N TRP A 22 1.65 -8.76 -13.39
CA TRP A 22 0.99 -7.53 -12.95
C TRP A 22 2.01 -6.56 -12.36
N GLN A 23 1.84 -5.29 -12.69
CA GLN A 23 2.44 -4.18 -11.97
C GLN A 23 1.37 -3.52 -11.10
N SER A 24 1.59 -3.48 -9.79
CA SER A 24 0.67 -2.87 -8.84
C SER A 24 1.34 -1.74 -8.07
N PRO A 25 0.66 -0.59 -7.92
CA PRO A 25 1.17 0.52 -7.12
C PRO A 25 1.05 0.27 -5.62
N SER A 26 1.92 0.91 -4.85
CA SER A 26 1.71 1.10 -3.41
C SER A 26 0.62 2.14 -3.18
N ASN A 27 0.16 2.25 -1.93
CA ASN A 27 -0.77 3.30 -1.51
C ASN A 27 -0.25 4.01 -0.26
N ILE A 28 -0.69 5.24 -0.03
CA ILE A 28 -0.42 6.01 1.19
C ILE A 28 -1.73 6.30 1.90
N ALA A 29 -1.83 5.87 3.16
CA ALA A 29 -3.05 6.06 3.96
C ALA A 29 -3.17 7.52 4.42
N ILE A 30 -4.34 8.13 4.22
CA ILE A 30 -4.71 9.41 4.83
C ILE A 30 -5.33 9.12 6.20
N VAL A 31 -6.42 8.34 6.23
CA VAL A 31 -6.92 7.72 7.46
C VAL A 31 -6.22 6.38 7.66
N LYS A 32 -5.50 6.25 8.77
CA LYS A 32 -4.57 5.14 9.00
C LYS A 32 -5.30 3.86 9.38
N TYR A 33 -4.91 2.75 8.75
CA TYR A 33 -5.24 1.41 9.19
C TYR A 33 -4.28 1.00 10.32
N TRP A 34 -4.76 0.85 11.55
CA TRP A 34 -3.93 0.41 12.67
C TRP A 34 -4.73 -0.43 13.68
N GLY A 35 -4.19 -1.57 14.08
CA GLY A 35 -4.95 -2.62 14.78
C GLY A 35 -5.75 -3.52 13.83
N LYS A 36 -5.88 -4.80 14.19
CA LYS A 36 -6.58 -5.82 13.40
C LYS A 36 -7.14 -6.92 14.29
N TYR A 37 -8.09 -7.70 13.78
CA TYR A 37 -8.62 -8.90 14.45
C TYR A 37 -8.89 -10.02 13.44
N GLY A 38 -9.12 -11.23 13.96
CA GLY A 38 -9.47 -12.40 13.16
C GLY A 38 -8.54 -12.62 11.96
N ASN A 39 -9.13 -12.92 10.80
CA ASN A 39 -8.40 -13.17 9.56
C ASN A 39 -8.06 -11.87 8.81
N GLN A 40 -7.26 -11.00 9.43
CA GLN A 40 -6.81 -9.70 8.86
C GLN A 40 -7.92 -8.65 8.69
N TYR A 41 -8.98 -8.72 9.50
CA TYR A 41 -10.01 -7.68 9.52
C TYR A 41 -9.50 -6.40 10.20
N PRO A 42 -9.87 -5.21 9.71
CA PRO A 42 -9.41 -3.97 10.27
C PRO A 42 -10.25 -3.55 11.49
N GLN A 43 -9.60 -3.00 12.52
CA GLN A 43 -10.32 -2.47 13.70
C GLN A 43 -11.03 -1.15 13.41
N ASN A 44 -10.58 -0.42 12.40
CA ASN A 44 -11.16 0.84 11.95
C ASN A 44 -11.08 0.95 10.42
N PRO A 45 -11.98 1.71 9.79
CA PRO A 45 -11.89 1.94 8.36
C PRO A 45 -10.73 2.88 8.02
N SER A 46 -10.30 2.82 6.76
CA SER A 46 -9.12 3.53 6.27
C SER A 46 -9.32 3.96 4.83
N LEU A 47 -8.69 5.07 4.45
CA LEU A 47 -8.67 5.60 3.08
C LEU A 47 -7.23 5.89 2.69
N SER A 48 -6.86 5.51 1.47
CA SER A 48 -5.53 5.78 0.93
C SER A 48 -5.60 6.31 -0.50
N PHE A 49 -4.59 7.11 -0.86
CA PHE A 49 -4.30 7.40 -2.26
C PHE A 49 -3.38 6.35 -2.85
N THR A 50 -3.70 5.93 -4.08
CA THR A 50 -2.91 5.00 -4.87
C THR A 50 -1.79 5.76 -5.56
N LEU A 51 -0.54 5.28 -5.44
CA LEU A 51 0.63 5.94 -6.02
C LEU A 51 0.84 5.59 -7.51
N SER A 52 1.75 6.28 -8.19
CA SER A 52 2.00 6.12 -9.62
C SER A 52 3.41 5.62 -9.95
N GLN A 53 4.43 5.96 -9.16
CA GLN A 53 5.82 5.61 -9.40
C GLN A 53 6.29 4.48 -8.49
N ALA A 54 5.83 4.46 -7.24
CA ALA A 54 6.12 3.43 -6.27
C ALA A 54 5.32 2.15 -6.57
N VAL A 55 5.87 1.28 -7.42
CA VAL A 55 5.20 0.07 -7.92
C VAL A 55 5.98 -1.19 -7.60
N THR A 56 5.25 -2.30 -7.50
CA THR A 56 5.79 -3.65 -7.49
C THR A 56 5.33 -4.38 -8.74
N GLN A 57 6.27 -4.98 -9.46
CA GLN A 57 5.97 -5.93 -10.51
C GLN A 57 6.12 -7.35 -9.98
N THR A 58 5.17 -8.21 -10.31
CA THR A 58 5.17 -9.62 -9.95
C THR A 58 4.78 -10.45 -11.17
N THR A 59 5.63 -11.39 -11.53
CA THR A 59 5.37 -12.43 -12.53
C THR A 59 5.12 -13.75 -11.81
N VAL A 60 4.05 -14.45 -12.18
CA VAL A 60 3.75 -15.80 -11.71
C VAL A 60 3.71 -16.72 -12.92
N THR A 61 4.65 -17.66 -12.98
CA THR A 61 4.72 -18.69 -14.02
C THR A 61 4.30 -20.03 -13.42
N CYS A 62 3.36 -20.71 -14.08
CA CYS A 62 2.86 -22.02 -13.67
C CYS A 62 3.43 -23.12 -14.59
N THR A 63 4.09 -24.11 -14.00
CA THR A 63 4.47 -25.34 -14.71
C THR A 63 3.65 -26.53 -14.21
N PRO A 64 3.34 -27.53 -15.06
CA PRO A 64 2.60 -28.70 -14.63
C PRO A 64 3.32 -29.44 -13.51
N ARG A 65 2.55 -29.97 -12.56
CA ARG A 65 3.05 -30.88 -11.54
C ARG A 65 2.05 -32.01 -11.36
N ASN A 66 2.56 -33.23 -11.19
CA ASN A 66 1.69 -34.37 -10.87
C ASN A 66 1.00 -34.12 -9.51
N PRO A 67 -0.34 -34.03 -9.47
CA PRO A 67 -1.06 -33.87 -8.22
C PRO A 67 -0.82 -35.10 -7.36
N GLN A 68 -0.43 -34.89 -6.10
CA GLN A 68 -0.24 -35.95 -5.12
C GLN A 68 -1.13 -35.67 -3.90
N PRO A 69 -1.80 -36.70 -3.34
CA PRO A 69 -2.59 -36.53 -2.12
C PRO A 69 -1.74 -35.93 -1.00
N HIS A 70 -2.31 -34.98 -0.24
CA HIS A 70 -1.67 -34.34 0.92
C HIS A 70 -0.40 -33.51 0.64
N VAL A 71 -0.12 -33.19 -0.61
CA VAL A 71 1.06 -32.42 -0.96
C VAL A 71 0.77 -30.91 -0.89
N PRO A 72 1.62 -30.12 -0.19
CA PRO A 72 1.43 -28.68 -0.07
C PRO A 72 1.63 -27.97 -1.42
N VAL A 73 1.13 -26.73 -1.47
CA VAL A 73 1.34 -25.83 -2.61
C VAL A 73 2.85 -25.72 -2.87
N SER A 74 3.26 -25.92 -4.12
CA SER A 74 4.67 -25.81 -4.51
C SER A 74 4.91 -24.45 -5.15
N ALA A 75 5.70 -23.62 -4.48
CA ALA A 75 6.12 -22.34 -5.02
C ALA A 75 7.58 -22.01 -4.67
N ALA A 76 8.26 -21.38 -5.61
CA ALA A 76 9.54 -20.72 -5.43
C ALA A 76 9.34 -19.21 -5.56
N PHE A 77 10.05 -18.44 -4.73
CA PHE A 77 9.93 -16.98 -4.71
C PHE A 77 11.32 -16.34 -4.84
N SER A 78 11.43 -15.41 -5.79
CA SER A 78 12.59 -14.53 -5.93
C SER A 78 12.18 -13.06 -5.78
N PHE A 79 13.08 -12.26 -5.21
CA PHE A 79 12.94 -10.82 -5.09
C PHE A 79 14.16 -10.13 -5.71
N HIS A 80 13.93 -9.28 -6.72
CA HIS A 80 15.00 -8.72 -7.57
C HIS A 80 15.95 -9.79 -8.14
N GLY A 81 15.39 -10.91 -8.60
CA GLY A 81 16.14 -12.01 -9.21
C GLY A 81 16.95 -12.86 -8.23
N GLN A 82 16.84 -12.61 -6.93
CA GLN A 82 17.55 -13.37 -5.89
C GLN A 82 16.57 -14.12 -4.98
N PRO A 83 16.89 -15.33 -4.51
CA PRO A 83 16.08 -16.02 -3.51
C PRO A 83 15.88 -15.16 -2.25
N ASN A 84 14.69 -15.21 -1.67
CA ASN A 84 14.40 -14.54 -0.41
C ASN A 84 13.57 -15.44 0.50
N GLU A 85 14.25 -16.22 1.35
CA GLU A 85 13.62 -17.27 2.16
C GLU A 85 12.53 -16.74 3.12
N LYS A 86 12.76 -15.57 3.73
CA LYS A 86 11.80 -14.96 4.67
C LYS A 86 10.49 -14.58 3.97
N PHE A 87 10.58 -13.98 2.78
CA PHE A 87 9.40 -13.67 1.98
C PHE A 87 8.80 -14.94 1.36
N ALA A 88 9.61 -15.89 0.88
CA ALA A 88 9.14 -17.17 0.35
C ALA A 88 8.26 -17.91 1.38
N ALA A 89 8.70 -18.01 2.64
CA ALA A 89 7.91 -18.63 3.70
C ALA A 89 6.60 -17.89 3.99
N LYS A 90 6.56 -16.55 3.83
CA LYS A 90 5.33 -15.77 3.94
C LYS A 90 4.39 -16.04 2.77
N ILE A 91 4.92 -16.07 1.55
CA ILE A 91 4.14 -16.34 0.33
C ILE A 91 3.57 -17.77 0.36
N ASN A 92 4.36 -18.78 0.74
CA ASN A 92 3.88 -20.16 0.83
C ASN A 92 2.71 -20.31 1.80
N ARG A 93 2.83 -19.77 3.03
CA ARG A 93 1.70 -19.76 3.98
C ARG A 93 0.47 -19.05 3.44
N TYR A 94 0.67 -17.95 2.71
CA TYR A 94 -0.44 -17.24 2.07
C TYR A 94 -1.10 -18.09 0.98
N LEU A 95 -0.33 -18.68 0.08
CA LEU A 95 -0.84 -19.57 -0.98
C LEU A 95 -1.59 -20.76 -0.40
N GLU A 96 -1.05 -21.41 0.64
CA GLU A 96 -1.73 -22.48 1.37
C GLU A 96 -3.08 -22.00 1.94
N SER A 97 -3.11 -20.82 2.54
CA SER A 97 -4.34 -20.28 3.14
C SER A 97 -5.45 -19.96 2.12
N VAL A 98 -5.10 -19.76 0.84
CA VAL A 98 -6.06 -19.45 -0.23
C VAL A 98 -6.24 -20.59 -1.22
N ALA A 99 -5.54 -21.72 -1.05
CA ALA A 99 -5.49 -22.80 -2.03
C ALA A 99 -6.85 -23.42 -2.38
N ALA A 100 -7.77 -23.49 -1.40
CA ALA A 100 -9.14 -23.93 -1.65
C ALA A 100 -9.90 -23.05 -2.66
N SER A 101 -9.54 -21.77 -2.77
CA SER A 101 -10.11 -20.84 -3.76
C SER A 101 -9.38 -20.85 -5.10
N PHE A 102 -8.22 -21.49 -5.19
CA PHE A 102 -7.39 -21.58 -6.40
C PHE A 102 -6.94 -23.03 -6.62
N PRO A 103 -7.84 -23.96 -7.02
CA PRO A 103 -7.53 -25.39 -7.13
C PRO A 103 -6.32 -25.72 -8.00
N PHE A 104 -6.00 -24.89 -9.01
CA PHE A 104 -4.83 -25.08 -9.86
C PHE A 104 -3.51 -25.09 -9.06
N LEU A 105 -3.46 -24.48 -7.86
CA LEU A 105 -2.28 -24.48 -7.00
C LEU A 105 -1.85 -25.89 -6.53
N TYR A 106 -2.74 -26.88 -6.61
CA TYR A 106 -2.42 -28.28 -6.28
C TYR A 106 -1.85 -29.07 -7.46
N THR A 107 -2.05 -28.58 -8.69
CA THR A 107 -1.65 -29.25 -9.94
C THR A 107 -0.49 -28.55 -10.65
N THR A 108 0.04 -27.48 -10.04
CA THR A 108 1.13 -26.70 -10.64
C THR A 108 2.25 -26.41 -9.63
N HIS A 109 3.43 -26.13 -10.17
CA HIS A 109 4.49 -25.44 -9.46
C HIS A 109 4.47 -23.95 -9.87
N LEU A 110 4.56 -23.05 -8.89
CA LEU A 110 4.60 -21.61 -9.12
C LEU A 110 6.02 -21.07 -8.98
N GLN A 111 6.56 -20.51 -10.05
CA GLN A 111 7.71 -19.60 -9.97
C GLN A 111 7.18 -18.18 -9.84
N ILE A 112 7.48 -17.52 -8.72
CA ILE A 112 7.04 -16.16 -8.40
C ILE A 112 8.25 -15.23 -8.34
N ASP A 113 8.36 -14.34 -9.32
CA ASP A 113 9.44 -13.35 -9.39
C ASP A 113 8.87 -11.96 -9.14
N SER A 114 9.39 -11.25 -8.14
CA SER A 114 8.89 -9.93 -7.76
C SER A 114 9.99 -8.89 -7.64
N ALA A 115 9.71 -7.64 -7.97
CA ALA A 115 10.63 -6.53 -7.79
C ALA A 115 9.90 -5.20 -7.60
N ASN A 116 10.51 -4.28 -6.87
CA ASN A 116 9.97 -2.94 -6.64
C ASN A 116 10.74 -1.88 -7.43
N SER A 117 10.07 -0.79 -7.81
CA SER A 117 10.73 0.41 -8.37
C SER A 117 11.39 1.29 -7.30
N PHE A 118 11.31 0.90 -6.03
CA PHE A 118 11.75 1.70 -4.89
C PHE A 118 12.54 0.87 -3.87
N PRO A 119 13.46 1.48 -3.10
CA PRO A 119 14.25 0.77 -2.09
C PRO A 119 13.38 0.14 -1.00
N HIS A 120 13.81 -1.01 -0.47
CA HIS A 120 13.09 -1.72 0.60
C HIS A 120 12.86 -0.85 1.86
N SER A 121 13.81 0.03 2.18
CA SER A 121 13.77 0.93 3.35
C SER A 121 13.13 2.30 3.10
N SER A 122 12.34 2.46 2.04
CA SER A 122 11.79 3.75 1.63
C SER A 122 10.61 4.25 2.47
N GLY A 123 10.13 3.48 3.46
CA GLY A 123 8.93 3.82 4.23
C GLY A 123 7.62 3.55 3.48
N ILE A 124 7.71 3.23 2.19
CA ILE A 124 6.61 2.82 1.32
C ILE A 124 6.10 1.44 1.75
N ALA A 125 4.79 1.23 1.68
CA ALA A 125 4.14 -0.04 1.97
C ALA A 125 4.43 -1.11 0.89
N SER A 126 5.68 -1.58 0.78
CA SER A 126 6.12 -2.61 -0.19
C SER A 126 5.29 -3.91 -0.13
N SER A 127 4.83 -4.29 1.06
CA SER A 127 3.95 -5.44 1.22
C SER A 127 2.54 -5.21 0.68
N ALA A 128 2.08 -3.96 0.54
CA ALA A 128 0.77 -3.64 -0.02
C ALA A 128 0.79 -3.84 -1.55
N SER A 129 1.73 -3.20 -2.24
CA SER A 129 1.88 -3.34 -3.69
C SER A 129 2.21 -4.77 -4.11
N GLY A 130 3.12 -5.46 -3.41
CA GLY A 130 3.51 -6.82 -3.77
C GLY A 130 2.39 -7.86 -3.57
N MET A 131 1.64 -7.78 -2.47
CA MET A 131 0.50 -8.69 -2.26
C MET A 131 -0.68 -8.37 -3.20
N SER A 132 -0.86 -7.10 -3.57
CA SER A 132 -1.83 -6.69 -4.59
C SER A 132 -1.46 -7.28 -5.95
N ALA A 133 -0.21 -7.12 -6.40
CA ALA A 133 0.27 -7.71 -7.65
C ALA A 133 0.12 -9.24 -7.67
N LEU A 134 0.49 -9.93 -6.58
CA LEU A 134 0.32 -11.38 -6.48
C LEU A 134 -1.15 -11.80 -6.53
N ALA A 135 -2.05 -11.13 -5.80
CA ALA A 135 -3.47 -11.45 -5.82
C ALA A 135 -4.10 -11.25 -7.21
N LEU A 136 -3.70 -10.20 -7.92
CA LEU A 136 -4.11 -9.96 -9.31
C LEU A 136 -3.60 -11.06 -10.25
N CYS A 137 -2.34 -11.50 -10.11
CA CYS A 137 -1.80 -12.64 -10.86
C CYS A 137 -2.60 -13.92 -10.60
N LEU A 138 -2.90 -14.24 -9.33
CA LEU A 138 -3.69 -15.43 -8.97
C LEU A 138 -5.11 -15.38 -9.56
N CYS A 139 -5.77 -14.22 -9.51
CA CYS A 139 -7.10 -14.05 -10.11
C CYS A 139 -7.06 -14.19 -11.64
N SER A 140 -6.04 -13.65 -12.31
CA SER A 140 -5.87 -13.82 -13.75
C SER A 140 -5.56 -15.25 -14.16
N LEU A 141 -4.75 -15.96 -13.37
CA LEU A 141 -4.50 -17.38 -13.58
C LEU A 141 -5.79 -18.20 -13.35
N LYS A 142 -6.60 -17.83 -12.36
CA LYS A 142 -7.92 -18.45 -12.15
C LYS A 142 -8.83 -18.26 -13.36
N GLN A 143 -8.91 -17.06 -13.95
CA GLN A 143 -9.66 -16.85 -15.19
C GLN A 143 -9.17 -17.75 -16.34
N HIS A 144 -7.86 -17.98 -16.41
CA HIS A 144 -7.26 -18.85 -17.43
C HIS A 144 -7.61 -20.33 -17.24
N PHE A 145 -7.46 -20.86 -16.02
CA PHE A 145 -7.73 -22.27 -15.71
C PHE A 145 -9.23 -22.59 -15.51
N GLU A 146 -10.05 -21.60 -15.16
CA GLU A 146 -11.49 -21.74 -14.92
C GLU A 146 -12.29 -20.71 -15.76
N PRO A 147 -12.41 -20.89 -17.09
CA PRO A 147 -12.97 -19.87 -17.98
C PRO A 147 -14.42 -19.48 -17.66
N ASN A 148 -15.19 -20.38 -17.04
CA ASN A 148 -16.60 -20.16 -16.64
C ASN A 148 -16.77 -19.44 -15.29
N THR A 149 -15.71 -18.87 -14.72
CA THR A 149 -15.75 -18.14 -13.45
C THR A 149 -16.45 -16.77 -13.58
N GLN A 150 -17.00 -16.25 -12.47
CA GLN A 150 -17.56 -14.89 -12.42
C GLN A 150 -16.51 -13.78 -12.56
N LEU A 151 -15.22 -14.11 -12.46
CA LEU A 151 -14.13 -13.16 -12.60
C LEU A 151 -14.00 -12.57 -14.01
N GLN A 152 -14.81 -12.97 -14.99
CA GLN A 152 -14.85 -12.29 -16.29
C GLN A 152 -15.38 -10.85 -16.18
N ASN A 153 -16.20 -10.55 -15.17
CA ASN A 153 -16.60 -9.18 -14.87
C ASN A 153 -15.47 -8.43 -14.15
N HIS A 154 -15.13 -7.24 -14.64
CA HIS A 154 -13.98 -6.45 -14.15
C HIS A 154 -14.13 -6.03 -12.67
N ASP A 155 -15.32 -5.59 -12.25
CA ASP A 155 -15.54 -5.16 -10.87
C ASP A 155 -15.44 -6.34 -9.90
N THR A 156 -16.02 -7.49 -10.29
CA THR A 156 -15.93 -8.75 -9.54
C THR A 156 -14.48 -9.24 -9.46
N PHE A 157 -13.71 -9.09 -10.54
CA PHE A 157 -12.28 -9.40 -10.58
C PHE A 157 -11.50 -8.54 -9.58
N LEU A 158 -11.66 -7.21 -9.61
CA LEU A 158 -10.94 -6.31 -8.72
C LEU A 158 -11.33 -6.51 -7.25
N GLN A 159 -12.62 -6.69 -6.96
CA GLN A 159 -13.12 -6.98 -5.61
C GLN A 159 -12.55 -8.30 -5.08
N THR A 160 -12.51 -9.34 -5.92
CA THR A 160 -11.91 -10.64 -5.54
C THR A 160 -10.41 -10.51 -5.31
N ALA A 161 -9.69 -9.80 -6.18
CA ALA A 161 -8.28 -9.50 -6.00
C ALA A 161 -8.04 -8.69 -4.71
N SER A 162 -8.90 -7.71 -4.41
CA SER A 162 -8.88 -6.92 -3.16
C SER A 162 -8.99 -7.81 -1.92
N TYR A 163 -9.96 -8.74 -1.93
CA TYR A 163 -10.17 -9.72 -0.87
C TYR A 163 -8.94 -10.59 -0.62
N PHE A 164 -8.36 -11.17 -1.66
CA PHE A 164 -7.18 -12.02 -1.52
C PHE A 164 -5.92 -11.22 -1.16
N ALA A 165 -5.77 -10.00 -1.68
CA ALA A 165 -4.68 -9.10 -1.32
C ALA A 165 -4.69 -8.80 0.20
N ARG A 166 -5.88 -8.52 0.78
CA ARG A 166 -6.06 -8.29 2.23
C ARG A 166 -5.47 -9.43 3.07
N LEU A 167 -5.76 -10.69 2.69
CA LEU A 167 -5.34 -11.86 3.46
C LEU A 167 -3.82 -11.96 3.57
N GLY A 168 -3.10 -11.63 2.50
CA GLY A 168 -1.63 -11.57 2.53
C GLY A 168 -1.06 -10.34 3.24
N SER A 169 -1.69 -9.18 3.05
CA SER A 169 -1.36 -7.93 3.73
C SER A 169 -2.56 -6.99 3.72
N GLY A 170 -3.13 -6.66 4.88
CA GLY A 170 -4.38 -5.88 4.98
C GLY A 170 -4.49 -4.69 4.03
N SER A 171 -3.53 -3.75 4.08
CA SER A 171 -3.52 -2.56 3.22
C SER A 171 -3.36 -2.80 1.71
N ALA A 172 -3.00 -4.02 1.29
CA ALA A 172 -2.88 -4.39 -0.12
C ALA A 172 -4.23 -4.36 -0.84
N CYS A 173 -5.33 -4.58 -0.13
CA CYS A 173 -6.67 -4.55 -0.71
C CYS A 173 -7.01 -3.21 -1.37
N ARG A 174 -6.43 -2.09 -0.89
CA ARG A 174 -6.61 -0.75 -1.45
C ARG A 174 -5.76 -0.48 -2.69
N SER A 175 -4.66 -1.20 -2.86
CA SER A 175 -3.72 -1.05 -3.99
C SER A 175 -4.26 -1.58 -5.32
N VAL A 176 -5.39 -2.29 -5.32
CA VAL A 176 -6.01 -2.83 -6.55
C VAL A 176 -6.84 -1.80 -7.31
N TYR A 177 -7.10 -0.63 -6.71
CA TYR A 177 -7.97 0.40 -7.29
C TYR A 177 -7.18 1.66 -7.69
N PRO A 178 -7.63 2.37 -8.74
CA PRO A 178 -7.05 3.65 -9.14
C PRO A 178 -7.34 4.75 -8.11
N GLN A 179 -6.45 5.74 -8.06
CA GLN A 179 -6.53 7.03 -7.36
C GLN A 179 -6.76 6.98 -5.85
N ALA A 180 -7.88 6.42 -5.39
CA ALA A 180 -8.19 6.27 -3.98
C ALA A 180 -9.06 5.03 -3.73
N ALA A 181 -8.91 4.46 -2.54
CA ALA A 181 -9.73 3.35 -2.08
C ALA A 181 -10.02 3.44 -0.59
N VAL A 182 -11.18 2.91 -0.19
CA VAL A 182 -11.62 2.79 1.20
C VAL A 182 -11.69 1.33 1.59
N TRP A 183 -11.21 0.99 2.79
CA TRP A 183 -11.33 -0.35 3.36
C TRP A 183 -11.82 -0.29 4.81
N GLY A 184 -12.85 -1.09 5.12
CA GLY A 184 -13.55 -1.11 6.39
C GLY A 184 -15.02 -0.71 6.23
N LEU A 185 -15.84 -1.00 7.23
CA LEU A 185 -17.26 -0.63 7.25
C LEU A 185 -17.43 0.87 7.46
N CYS A 186 -18.28 1.48 6.64
CA CYS A 186 -18.58 2.91 6.64
C CYS A 186 -20.08 3.13 6.36
N ASP A 187 -20.80 3.80 7.26
CA ASP A 187 -22.25 4.00 7.11
C ASP A 187 -22.63 4.92 5.93
N PHE A 188 -21.74 5.83 5.55
CA PHE A 188 -21.96 6.82 4.49
C PHE A 188 -21.46 6.35 3.11
N LEU A 189 -20.84 5.17 3.01
CA LEU A 189 -20.40 4.59 1.73
C LEU A 189 -21.06 3.22 1.52
N PRO A 190 -22.13 3.17 0.71
CA PRO A 190 -22.75 1.92 0.31
C PRO A 190 -21.75 0.95 -0.31
N GLY A 191 -21.83 -0.33 0.06
CA GLY A 191 -20.91 -1.37 -0.42
C GLY A 191 -19.56 -1.40 0.30
N SER A 192 -19.31 -0.51 1.27
CA SER A 192 -18.14 -0.59 2.15
C SER A 192 -18.11 -1.94 2.88
N SER A 193 -16.91 -2.46 3.10
CA SER A 193 -16.72 -3.85 3.51
C SER A 193 -15.45 -4.01 4.34
N PRO A 194 -15.45 -4.90 5.36
CA PRO A 194 -14.25 -5.29 6.06
C PRO A 194 -13.47 -6.38 5.28
N ASP A 195 -14.08 -6.99 4.25
CA ASP A 195 -13.53 -8.09 3.47
C ASP A 195 -12.66 -7.68 2.30
N PHE A 196 -12.96 -6.55 1.69
CA PHE A 196 -12.27 -5.98 0.55
C PHE A 196 -12.37 -4.46 0.61
N ALA A 197 -11.48 -3.78 -0.09
CA ALA A 197 -11.61 -2.34 -0.30
C ALA A 197 -12.63 -2.06 -1.42
N ILE A 198 -13.13 -0.83 -1.47
CA ILE A 198 -13.94 -0.30 -2.57
C ILE A 198 -13.23 0.88 -3.25
N PRO A 199 -13.42 1.09 -4.56
CA PRO A 199 -12.88 2.26 -5.25
C PRO A 199 -13.54 3.53 -4.71
N TYR A 200 -12.76 4.62 -4.64
CA TYR A 200 -13.23 5.91 -4.13
C TYR A 200 -13.10 7.04 -5.15
N GLN A 201 -12.55 6.77 -6.34
CA GLN A 201 -12.25 7.76 -7.39
C GLN A 201 -13.44 8.68 -7.73
N THR A 202 -14.66 8.14 -7.84
CA THR A 202 -15.85 8.91 -8.25
C THR A 202 -16.31 9.94 -7.21
N HIS A 203 -15.78 9.87 -5.98
CA HIS A 203 -16.08 10.81 -4.91
C HIS A 203 -15.00 11.89 -4.75
N LEU A 204 -13.92 11.86 -5.53
CA LEU A 204 -12.83 12.82 -5.42
C LEU A 204 -13.17 14.13 -6.15
N HIS A 205 -12.90 15.26 -5.49
CA HIS A 205 -12.78 16.54 -6.16
C HIS A 205 -11.59 16.49 -7.15
N PRO A 206 -11.68 17.12 -8.34
CA PRO A 206 -10.64 17.08 -9.37
C PRO A 206 -9.21 17.38 -8.88
N VAL A 207 -9.07 18.27 -7.89
CA VAL A 207 -7.77 18.62 -7.27
C VAL A 207 -6.99 17.41 -6.74
N PHE A 208 -7.69 16.33 -6.34
CA PHE A 208 -7.06 15.14 -5.77
C PHE A 208 -6.68 14.06 -6.80
N HIS A 209 -7.14 14.17 -8.06
CA HIS A 209 -6.89 13.15 -9.09
C HIS A 209 -5.42 12.99 -9.46
N ASN A 210 -4.64 14.07 -9.33
CA ASN A 210 -3.21 14.13 -9.60
C ASN A 210 -2.44 14.71 -8.41
N TYR A 211 -2.98 14.59 -7.18
CA TYR A 211 -2.35 15.10 -5.97
C TYR A 211 -0.93 14.52 -5.85
N ALA A 212 0.06 15.39 -5.69
CA ALA A 212 1.45 14.97 -5.62
C ALA A 212 1.76 14.37 -4.25
N ASP A 213 2.69 13.42 -4.25
CA ASP A 213 3.26 12.78 -3.06
C ASP A 213 4.76 12.64 -3.25
N THR A 214 5.54 13.52 -2.62
CA THR A 214 6.99 13.39 -2.61
C THR A 214 7.47 12.69 -1.34
N ILE A 215 8.08 11.54 -1.51
CA ILE A 215 8.49 10.64 -0.44
C ILE A 215 9.95 10.94 -0.07
N LEU A 216 10.15 11.58 1.07
CA LEU A 216 11.45 11.94 1.62
C LEU A 216 12.07 10.76 2.36
N LEU A 217 13.25 10.31 1.89
CA LEU A 217 13.97 9.20 2.49
C LEU A 217 14.85 9.70 3.64
N VAL A 218 14.23 10.03 4.76
CA VAL A 218 14.91 10.54 5.97
C VAL A 218 15.86 9.51 6.56
N SER A 219 15.49 8.24 6.57
CA SER A 219 16.37 7.16 7.03
C SER A 219 16.02 5.83 6.37
N SER A 220 17.06 5.11 5.96
CA SER A 220 16.99 3.74 5.45
C SER A 220 17.22 2.66 6.51
N ALA A 221 17.38 3.06 7.78
CA ALA A 221 17.55 2.13 8.89
C ALA A 221 16.39 1.14 8.96
N GLU A 222 16.70 -0.10 9.36
CA GLU A 222 15.67 -1.13 9.50
C GLU A 222 14.57 -0.66 10.46
N LYS A 223 13.32 -1.00 10.13
CA LYS A 223 12.17 -0.62 10.97
C LYS A 223 12.36 -1.20 12.37
N SER A 224 12.28 -0.34 13.38
CA SER A 224 12.34 -0.74 14.79
C SER A 224 11.20 -1.69 15.19
N VAL A 225 10.10 -1.67 14.44
CA VAL A 225 8.96 -2.57 14.63
C VAL A 225 8.39 -2.99 13.27
N SER A 226 8.19 -4.30 13.08
CA SER A 226 7.50 -4.79 11.88
C SER A 226 6.03 -4.36 11.91
N SER A 227 5.40 -4.15 10.75
CA SER A 227 3.97 -3.78 10.70
C SER A 227 3.10 -4.78 11.48
N ARG A 228 3.36 -6.08 11.36
CA ARG A 228 2.62 -7.11 12.10
C ARG A 228 2.73 -6.92 13.62
N ALA A 229 3.95 -6.69 14.12
CA ALA A 229 4.16 -6.41 15.53
C ALA A 229 3.47 -5.10 15.93
N GLY A 230 3.56 -4.05 15.11
CA GLY A 230 2.89 -2.77 15.32
C GLY A 230 1.37 -2.87 15.47
N HIS A 231 0.69 -3.62 14.59
CA HIS A 231 -0.75 -3.86 14.73
C HIS A 231 -1.08 -4.62 16.02
N ASN A 232 -0.24 -5.57 16.43
CA ASN A 232 -0.46 -6.36 17.64
C ASN A 232 -0.31 -5.53 18.92
N LEU A 233 0.39 -4.39 18.89
CA LEU A 233 0.48 -3.47 20.03
C LEU A 233 -0.87 -2.84 20.40
N MET A 234 -1.88 -2.97 19.55
CA MET A 234 -3.23 -2.48 19.87
C MET A 234 -4.02 -3.46 20.74
N ASN A 235 -3.58 -4.71 20.85
CA ASN A 235 -4.23 -5.70 21.71
C ASN A 235 -3.97 -5.32 23.17
N GLY A 236 -5.02 -4.88 23.87
CA GLY A 236 -4.92 -4.42 25.26
C GLY A 236 -4.33 -3.00 25.41
N ASN A 237 -4.20 -2.23 24.32
CA ASN A 237 -3.77 -0.84 24.41
C ASN A 237 -4.93 0.03 24.95
N PRO A 238 -4.71 0.83 26.01
CA PRO A 238 -5.77 1.63 26.62
C PRO A 238 -6.34 2.71 25.70
N PHE A 239 -5.58 3.16 24.69
CA PHE A 239 -6.01 4.18 23.73
C PHE A 239 -6.61 3.60 22.45
N ALA A 240 -6.58 2.28 22.25
CA ALA A 240 -7.10 1.65 21.04
C ALA A 240 -8.59 1.93 20.79
N PRO A 241 -9.51 1.79 21.77
CA PRO A 241 -10.93 2.08 21.53
C PRO A 241 -11.18 3.50 21.04
N VAL A 242 -10.59 4.49 21.72
CA VAL A 242 -10.72 5.91 21.36
C VAL A 242 -10.11 6.18 19.98
N ARG A 243 -8.99 5.54 19.65
CA ARG A 243 -8.38 5.65 18.32
C ARG A 243 -9.30 5.14 17.21
N TYR A 244 -10.00 4.03 17.43
CA TYR A 244 -10.91 3.45 16.44
C TYR A 244 -12.13 4.36 16.21
N GLU A 245 -12.72 4.90 17.27
CA GLU A 245 -13.79 5.90 17.17
C GLU A 245 -13.33 7.16 16.44
N GLN A 246 -12.12 7.64 16.75
CA GLN A 246 -11.50 8.77 16.06
C GLN A 246 -11.34 8.51 14.57
N ALA A 247 -10.83 7.34 14.16
CA ALA A 247 -10.64 7.00 12.75
C ALA A 247 -11.97 6.96 11.97
N ASN A 248 -13.03 6.42 12.58
CA ASN A 248 -14.37 6.41 11.96
C ASN A 248 -14.87 7.84 11.72
N ARG A 249 -14.78 8.72 12.73
CA ARG A 249 -15.16 10.14 12.58
C ARG A 249 -14.30 10.87 11.55
N HIS A 250 -13.00 10.66 11.59
CA HIS A 250 -12.07 11.27 10.64
C HIS A 250 -12.35 10.84 9.21
N LEU A 251 -12.71 9.56 8.98
CA LEU A 251 -13.06 9.11 7.63
C LEU A 251 -14.37 9.74 7.13
N GLN A 252 -15.36 9.89 8.01
CA GLN A 252 -16.60 10.60 7.67
C GLN A 252 -16.35 12.09 7.36
N GLN A 253 -15.50 12.76 8.12
CA GLN A 253 -15.09 14.14 7.84
C GLN A 253 -14.31 14.23 6.52
N LEU A 254 -13.34 13.34 6.33
CA LEU A 254 -12.52 13.29 5.14
C LEU A 254 -13.36 13.04 3.88
N HIS A 255 -14.45 12.29 3.98
CA HIS A 255 -15.37 12.08 2.87
C HIS A 255 -15.87 13.41 2.27
N GLY A 256 -16.43 14.29 3.12
CA GLY A 256 -16.92 15.60 2.68
C GLY A 256 -15.78 16.53 2.22
N ILE A 257 -14.63 16.49 2.89
CA ILE A 257 -13.44 17.27 2.53
C ILE A 257 -12.92 16.89 1.13
N LEU A 258 -12.83 15.60 0.84
CA LEU A 258 -12.35 15.11 -0.45
C LEU A 258 -13.33 15.43 -1.58
N GLN A 259 -14.63 15.49 -1.31
CA GLN A 259 -15.66 15.88 -2.27
C GLN A 259 -15.67 17.38 -2.57
N SER A 260 -15.45 18.22 -1.55
CA SER A 260 -15.47 19.68 -1.70
C SER A 260 -14.16 20.26 -2.24
N GLY A 261 -13.05 19.54 -2.11
CA GLY A 261 -11.73 20.08 -2.46
C GLY A 261 -11.16 21.01 -1.39
N ASP A 262 -11.66 20.97 -0.15
CA ASP A 262 -11.19 21.82 0.95
C ASP A 262 -9.77 21.41 1.39
N LEU A 263 -8.77 22.05 0.79
CA LEU A 263 -7.37 21.77 1.06
C LEU A 263 -6.97 22.09 2.51
N GLN A 264 -7.55 23.12 3.14
CA GLN A 264 -7.17 23.48 4.51
C GLN A 264 -7.64 22.41 5.50
N ALA A 265 -8.89 21.96 5.36
CA ALA A 265 -9.43 20.87 6.16
C ALA A 265 -8.70 19.54 5.87
N PHE A 266 -8.36 19.27 4.60
CA PHE A 266 -7.58 18.10 4.21
C PHE A 266 -6.20 18.07 4.88
N ILE A 267 -5.48 19.19 4.85
CA ILE A 267 -4.16 19.34 5.47
C ILE A 267 -4.25 19.06 6.97
N ALA A 268 -5.20 19.71 7.66
CA ALA A 268 -5.35 19.58 9.10
C ALA A 268 -5.64 18.13 9.52
N LEU A 269 -6.57 17.45 8.84
CA LEU A 269 -6.95 16.07 9.16
C LEU A 269 -5.84 15.07 8.83
N THR A 270 -5.18 15.23 7.68
CA THR A 270 -4.09 14.35 7.24
C THR A 270 -2.91 14.38 8.21
N GLU A 271 -2.48 15.58 8.62
CA GLU A 271 -1.39 15.73 9.59
C GLU A 271 -1.79 15.17 10.96
N LEU A 272 -3.03 15.41 11.40
CA LEU A 272 -3.55 14.87 12.66
C LEU A 272 -3.57 13.34 12.67
N GLU A 273 -4.02 12.69 11.59
CA GLU A 273 -4.02 11.22 11.49
C GLU A 273 -2.61 10.63 11.57
N ALA A 274 -1.65 11.26 10.89
CA ALA A 274 -0.25 10.84 10.96
C ALA A 274 0.31 10.98 12.38
N LEU A 275 0.13 12.15 13.02
CA LEU A 275 0.61 12.38 14.38
C LEU A 275 -0.09 11.49 15.41
N SER A 276 -1.39 11.24 15.26
CA SER A 276 -2.17 10.39 16.17
C SER A 276 -1.66 8.94 16.15
N LEU A 277 -1.34 8.41 14.96
CA LEU A 277 -0.71 7.07 14.85
C LEU A 277 0.64 7.03 15.57
N HIS A 278 1.48 8.05 15.38
CA HIS A 278 2.79 8.09 16.02
C HIS A 278 2.70 8.26 17.54
N ALA A 279 1.78 9.09 18.04
CA ALA A 279 1.52 9.23 19.47
C ALA A 279 1.11 7.89 20.09
N LEU A 280 0.22 7.15 19.41
CA LEU A 280 -0.21 5.82 19.86
C LEU A 280 0.94 4.83 19.99
N MET A 281 1.91 4.89 19.06
CA MET A 281 3.14 4.09 19.11
C MET A 281 4.12 4.54 20.18
N MET A 282 4.17 5.83 20.51
CA MET A 282 4.96 6.34 21.62
C MET A 282 4.40 5.89 22.97
N THR A 283 3.07 5.75 23.06
CA THR A 283 2.36 5.34 24.29
C THR A 283 2.08 3.83 24.38
N SER A 284 2.55 3.02 23.44
CA SER A 284 2.40 1.56 23.50
C SER A 284 3.38 0.92 24.49
N SER A 285 3.16 -0.35 24.83
CA SER A 285 4.09 -1.16 25.62
C SER A 285 4.48 -2.42 24.83
N PRO A 286 5.74 -2.56 24.37
CA PRO A 286 6.82 -1.56 24.44
C PRO A 286 6.51 -0.31 23.60
N SER A 287 7.12 0.82 23.95
CA SER A 287 6.98 2.10 23.25
C SER A 287 7.95 2.22 22.07
N PHE A 288 7.55 2.91 21.01
CA PHE A 288 8.38 3.13 19.82
C PHE A 288 8.45 4.61 19.42
N LEU A 289 9.67 5.13 19.29
CA LEU A 289 9.95 6.39 18.61
C LEU A 289 10.19 6.13 17.12
N LEU A 290 9.14 6.29 16.31
CA LEU A 290 9.20 6.10 14.86
C LEU A 290 9.77 7.32 14.12
N MET A 291 9.53 8.53 14.64
CA MET A 291 10.11 9.76 14.10
C MET A 291 11.56 9.92 14.56
N ARG A 292 12.41 10.44 13.68
CA ARG A 292 13.80 10.81 13.97
C ARG A 292 13.95 12.33 14.00
N PRO A 293 15.08 12.88 14.50
CA PRO A 293 15.28 14.33 14.54
C PRO A 293 15.02 15.03 13.21
N ASN A 294 15.52 14.46 12.10
CA ASN A 294 15.26 15.01 10.77
C ASN A 294 13.80 14.87 10.32
N THR A 295 13.07 13.85 10.76
CA THR A 295 11.62 13.74 10.52
C THR A 295 10.88 14.92 11.14
N VAL A 296 11.22 15.25 12.40
CA VAL A 296 10.63 16.39 13.11
C VAL A 296 11.04 17.72 12.45
N ALA A 297 12.31 17.86 12.06
CA ALA A 297 12.78 19.05 11.35
C ALA A 297 12.05 19.27 10.01
N VAL A 298 11.77 18.20 9.25
CA VAL A 298 10.96 18.27 8.02
C VAL A 298 9.55 18.77 8.32
N ILE A 299 8.88 18.21 9.33
CA ILE A 299 7.51 18.61 9.73
C ILE A 299 7.44 20.10 10.05
N GLU A 300 8.39 20.60 10.85
CA GLU A 300 8.43 22.01 11.24
C GLU A 300 8.72 22.94 10.06
N ARG A 301 9.58 22.53 9.12
CA ARG A 301 9.82 23.29 7.88
C ARG A 301 8.58 23.35 7.00
N ILE A 302 7.85 22.24 6.84
CA ILE A 302 6.60 22.20 6.06
C ILE A 302 5.57 23.17 6.64
N ARG A 303 5.40 23.18 7.97
CA ARG A 303 4.47 24.08 8.66
C ARG A 303 4.85 25.55 8.47
N ARG A 304 6.13 25.88 8.67
CA ARG A 304 6.66 27.23 8.49
C ARG A 304 6.45 27.71 7.05
N PHE A 305 6.86 26.90 6.08
CA PHE A 305 6.72 27.23 4.66
C PHE A 305 5.25 27.46 4.27
N ARG A 306 4.33 26.60 4.73
CA ARG A 306 2.90 26.79 4.53
C ARG A 306 2.40 28.10 5.14
N GLN A 307 2.84 28.44 6.36
CA GLN A 307 2.46 29.67 7.05
C GLN A 307 2.97 30.93 6.34
N GLU A 308 4.21 30.91 5.85
CA GLU A 308 4.86 32.06 5.22
C GLU A 308 4.39 32.31 3.79
N THR A 309 4.06 31.24 3.05
CA THR A 309 3.78 31.33 1.61
C THR A 309 2.31 31.11 1.23
N GLY A 310 1.50 30.55 2.13
CA GLY A 310 0.15 30.08 1.81
C GLY A 310 0.11 28.84 0.92
N CYS A 311 1.26 28.26 0.55
CA CYS A 311 1.31 27.05 -0.27
C CYS A 311 0.71 25.86 0.48
N PRO A 312 -0.31 25.17 -0.07
CA PRO A 312 -1.05 24.10 0.60
C PRO A 312 -0.29 22.76 0.62
N VAL A 313 0.95 22.78 1.10
CA VAL A 313 1.74 21.57 1.39
C VAL A 313 1.36 21.01 2.75
N CYS A 314 1.26 19.69 2.86
CA CYS A 314 1.18 18.99 4.15
C CYS A 314 2.06 17.76 4.17
N PHE A 315 2.05 17.08 5.30
CA PHE A 315 2.75 15.83 5.47
C PHE A 315 1.84 14.70 5.94
N THR A 316 2.23 13.48 5.60
CA THR A 316 1.76 12.29 6.28
C THR A 316 2.91 11.32 6.51
N LEU A 317 2.73 10.43 7.48
CA LEU A 317 3.71 9.40 7.83
C LEU A 317 3.02 8.07 8.04
N ASP A 318 3.67 7.01 7.60
CA ASP A 318 3.36 5.64 7.99
C ASP A 318 4.25 5.21 9.17
N ALA A 319 4.25 3.91 9.52
CA ALA A 319 5.05 3.40 10.63
C ALA A 319 6.57 3.41 10.32
N GLY A 320 7.19 4.59 10.38
CA GLY A 320 8.61 4.82 10.11
C GLY A 320 8.99 6.31 10.07
N PRO A 321 10.25 6.63 9.74
CA PRO A 321 10.78 7.99 9.81
C PRO A 321 10.61 8.82 8.52
N ASN A 322 10.24 8.17 7.42
CA ASN A 322 10.15 8.81 6.11
C ASN A 322 8.85 9.61 5.99
N VAL A 323 8.94 10.76 5.32
CA VAL A 323 7.85 11.74 5.26
C VAL A 323 7.31 11.79 3.84
N HIS A 324 6.00 11.69 3.71
CA HIS A 324 5.29 11.95 2.46
C HIS A 324 4.86 13.41 2.46
N VAL A 325 5.38 14.21 1.53
CA VAL A 325 4.99 15.61 1.34
C VAL A 325 3.91 15.67 0.27
N LEU A 326 2.70 16.02 0.68
CA LEU A 326 1.53 16.01 -0.19
C LEU A 326 1.13 17.44 -0.58
N TYR A 327 0.82 17.66 -1.86
CA TYR A 327 0.45 18.99 -2.37
C TYR A 327 -0.33 18.89 -3.69
N PRO A 328 -1.20 19.88 -4.00
CA PRO A 328 -1.92 19.91 -5.26
C PRO A 328 -0.98 20.18 -6.45
N GLN A 329 -1.33 19.66 -7.62
CA GLN A 329 -0.49 19.76 -8.81
C GLN A 329 -0.22 21.22 -9.23
N GLU A 330 -1.16 22.11 -8.95
CA GLU A 330 -1.11 23.55 -9.27
C GLU A 330 0.08 24.26 -8.61
N VAL A 331 0.53 23.78 -7.43
CA VAL A 331 1.67 24.36 -6.69
C VAL A 331 2.95 23.53 -6.81
N ALA A 332 2.96 22.55 -7.71
CA ALA A 332 4.06 21.57 -7.78
C ALA A 332 5.43 22.19 -8.01
N GLN A 333 5.52 23.28 -8.79
CA GLN A 333 6.80 23.97 -9.01
C GLN A 333 7.33 24.60 -7.71
N GLN A 334 6.46 25.31 -6.98
CA GLN A 334 6.82 25.98 -5.73
C GLN A 334 7.16 24.95 -4.65
N ALA A 335 6.35 23.90 -4.51
CA ALA A 335 6.62 22.80 -3.58
C ALA A 335 7.93 22.07 -3.93
N ALA A 336 8.22 21.82 -5.21
CA ALA A 336 9.44 21.14 -5.63
C ALA A 336 10.70 21.95 -5.35
N ALA A 337 10.66 23.28 -5.50
CA ALA A 337 11.77 24.17 -5.12
C ALA A 337 12.04 24.08 -3.61
N PHE A 338 10.99 24.26 -2.79
CA PHE A 338 11.07 24.12 -1.34
C PHE A 338 11.61 22.75 -0.90
N ILE A 339 11.09 21.66 -1.47
CA ILE A 339 11.56 20.30 -1.16
C ILE A 339 13.07 20.17 -1.45
N LYS A 340 13.53 20.64 -2.62
CA LYS A 340 14.94 20.52 -3.02
C LYS A 340 15.86 21.34 -2.14
N GLU A 341 15.48 22.56 -1.83
CA GLU A 341 16.32 23.52 -1.11
C GLU A 341 16.31 23.27 0.40
N GLU A 342 15.16 22.94 0.97
CA GLU A 342 14.98 22.86 2.41
C GLU A 342 14.78 21.45 2.97
N LEU A 343 14.22 20.50 2.22
CA LEU A 343 13.88 19.19 2.79
C LEU A 343 14.87 18.08 2.39
N LEU A 344 15.40 18.10 1.17
CA LEU A 344 16.41 17.11 0.73
C LEU A 344 17.70 17.12 1.58
N PRO A 345 18.21 18.26 2.09
CA PRO A 345 19.36 18.25 2.99
C PRO A 345 19.13 17.45 4.28
N LEU A 346 17.87 17.19 4.65
CA LEU A 346 17.49 16.39 5.82
C LEU A 346 17.33 14.88 5.49
N CYS A 347 17.43 14.51 4.21
CA CYS A 347 17.25 13.15 3.73
C CYS A 347 18.59 12.42 3.57
N GLU A 348 18.56 11.10 3.72
CA GLU A 348 19.73 10.26 3.53
C GLU A 348 20.19 10.30 2.07
N ASN A 349 21.41 10.80 1.85
CA ASN A 349 22.01 11.05 0.54
C ASN A 349 21.18 11.99 -0.35
N GLY A 350 20.36 12.88 0.24
CA GLY A 350 19.52 13.81 -0.50
C GLY A 350 18.46 13.12 -1.38
N ARG A 351 18.03 11.90 -1.02
CA ARG A 351 17.13 11.09 -1.84
C ARG A 351 15.67 11.35 -1.51
N CYS A 352 14.86 11.39 -2.56
CA CYS A 352 13.41 11.33 -2.49
C CYS A 352 12.85 10.54 -3.68
N ILE A 353 11.57 10.19 -3.59
CA ILE A 353 10.78 9.65 -4.71
C ILE A 353 9.70 10.67 -5.02
N TRP A 354 9.72 11.21 -6.24
CA TRP A 354 8.67 12.10 -6.74
C TRP A 354 7.52 11.24 -7.26
N ASP A 355 6.38 11.27 -6.57
CA ASP A 355 5.20 10.48 -6.91
C ASP A 355 3.94 11.35 -6.88
N LYS A 356 2.80 10.73 -7.17
CA LYS A 356 1.46 11.33 -7.19
C LYS A 356 0.39 10.25 -7.21
N ALA A 357 -0.87 10.67 -7.07
CA ALA A 357 -2.04 9.84 -7.32
C ALA A 357 -1.96 9.18 -8.71
N GLY A 358 -2.19 7.87 -8.77
CA GLY A 358 -1.98 7.01 -9.93
C GLY A 358 -3.22 6.26 -10.39
N ASN A 359 -3.10 5.62 -11.56
CA ASN A 359 -4.22 4.96 -12.25
C ASN A 359 -4.45 3.49 -11.85
N GLY A 360 -3.86 3.05 -10.73
CA GLY A 360 -4.04 1.68 -10.24
C GLY A 360 -3.13 0.65 -10.93
N PRO A 361 -3.37 -0.64 -10.70
CA PRO A 361 -2.56 -1.72 -11.24
C PRO A 361 -2.80 -1.96 -12.73
N VAL A 362 -1.81 -2.50 -13.43
CA VAL A 362 -1.88 -2.85 -14.85
C VAL A 362 -1.33 -4.25 -15.10
N LYS A 363 -2.02 -5.02 -15.95
CA LYS A 363 -1.52 -6.29 -16.48
C LYS A 363 -0.56 -5.98 -17.62
N ILE A 364 0.66 -6.50 -17.56
CA ILE A 364 1.75 -6.17 -18.49
C ILE A 364 2.38 -7.40 -19.15
N GLY A 365 1.86 -8.59 -18.85
CA GLY A 365 2.30 -9.86 -19.41
C GLY A 365 1.29 -10.95 -19.13
#